data_AF-A0A9R0QA01-F1
#
_entry.id   AF-A0A9R0QA01-F1
#
_cell.length_a   1.000
_cell.length_b   1.000
_cell.length_c   1.000
_cell.angle_alpha   90.00
_cell.angle_beta   90.00
_cell.angle_gamma   90.00
#
_symmetry.space_group_name_H-M   'P 1'
#
loop_
_entity.id
_entity.type
_entity.pdbx_description
1 polymer ?
#
loop_
_entity_poly.entity_id
_entity_poly.type
_entity_poly.pdbx_seq_one_letter_code
_entity_poly.pdbx_strand_id
1 'polypeptide(L)'
;MATMENVIVLVNRIQRACTVLGDHGGDGAAASLPALWEALPSVAVVGGQSSGKSSVLESIVGRDFLPRGSGIVTRRPLVLQLHKTEVGEQEYAEFLHAPRRRFTDFGELSLCP
;
A
#
# COMPACT_ATOMS: atom_id res chain seq x y z
N MET A 1 9.90 -7.27 18.54
CA MET A 1 10.09 -6.43 17.33
C MET A 1 10.36 -7.23 16.05
N ALA A 2 10.67 -8.53 16.08
CA ALA A 2 10.98 -9.33 14.88
C ALA A 2 9.77 -9.84 14.05
N THR A 3 8.53 -9.73 14.56
CA THR A 3 7.36 -10.33 13.89
C THR A 3 6.92 -9.58 12.63
N MET A 4 7.15 -8.27 12.60
CA MET A 4 6.59 -7.40 11.56
C MET A 4 7.46 -7.35 10.30
N GLU A 5 8.78 -7.35 10.45
CA GLU A 5 9.74 -7.49 9.34
C GLU A 5 9.51 -8.80 8.58
N ASN A 6 9.21 -9.88 9.31
CA ASN A 6 8.90 -11.17 8.69
C ASN A 6 7.62 -11.13 7.84
N VAL A 7 6.59 -10.40 8.28
CA VAL A 7 5.37 -10.20 7.49
C VAL A 7 5.65 -9.39 6.23
N ILE A 8 6.44 -8.32 6.34
CA ILE A 8 6.84 -7.50 5.19
C ILE A 8 7.64 -8.33 4.18
N VAL A 9 8.59 -9.15 4.65
CA VAL A 9 9.37 -10.06 3.79
C VAL A 9 8.46 -11.07 3.11
N LEU A 10 7.48 -11.64 3.82
CA LEU A 10 6.53 -12.60 3.26
C LEU A 10 5.64 -11.96 2.19
N VAL A 11 5.05 -10.80 2.49
CA VAL A 11 4.20 -10.05 1.55
C VAL A 11 4.99 -9.70 0.29
N ASN A 12 6.21 -9.17 0.44
CA ASN A 12 7.08 -8.88 -0.70
C ASN A 12 7.45 -10.12 -1.52
N ARG A 13 7.64 -11.29 -0.88
CA ARG A 13 7.91 -12.55 -1.59
C ARG A 13 6.70 -13.02 -2.39
N ILE A 14 5.50 -12.97 -1.81
CA ILE A 14 4.27 -13.35 -2.50
C ILE A 14 4.02 -12.40 -3.67
N GLN A 15 4.15 -11.08 -3.45
CA GLN A 15 3.99 -10.08 -4.52
C GLN A 15 4.94 -10.36 -5.68
N ARG A 16 6.23 -10.62 -5.42
CA ARG A 16 7.20 -10.97 -6.47
C ARG A 16 6.85 -12.26 -7.20
N ALA A 17 6.43 -13.30 -6.47
CA ALA A 17 6.02 -14.56 -7.08
C ALA A 17 4.81 -14.37 -8.00
N CYS A 18 3.81 -13.61 -7.56
CA CYS A 18 2.62 -13.28 -8.35
C CYS A 18 2.97 -12.45 -9.59
N THR A 19 3.88 -11.47 -9.49
CA THR A 19 4.36 -10.70 -10.64
C THR A 19 5.09 -11.58 -11.65
N VAL A 20 6.00 -12.47 -11.22
CA VAL A 20 6.73 -13.38 -12.11
C VAL A 20 5.77 -14.37 -12.78
N LEU A 21 4.80 -14.91 -12.04
CA LEU A 21 3.81 -15.84 -12.59
C LEU A 21 2.85 -15.19 -13.59
N GLY A 22 2.48 -13.93 -13.38
CA GLY A 22 1.65 -13.16 -14.32
C GLY A 22 2.34 -12.89 -15.65
N ASP A 23 3.67 -12.74 -15.65
CA ASP A 23 4.47 -12.47 -16.85
C ASP A 23 4.68 -13.70 -17.77
N HIS A 24 4.43 -14.91 -17.27
CA HIS A 24 4.65 -16.17 -18.01
C HIS A 24 3.38 -16.75 -18.68
N GLY A 25 2.26 -16.03 -18.66
CA GLY A 25 0.99 -16.46 -19.24
C GLY A 25 0.61 -15.70 -20.51
N GLY A 26 1.27 -15.94 -21.65
CA GLY A 26 0.76 -15.40 -22.92
C GLY A 26 1.66 -15.51 -24.16
N ASP A 27 1.92 -16.73 -24.64
CA ASP A 27 2.09 -16.93 -26.09
C ASP A 27 0.70 -16.81 -26.74
N GLY A 28 0.45 -15.68 -27.41
CA GLY A 28 -0.69 -15.54 -28.34
C GLY A 28 -1.96 -14.86 -27.79
N ALA A 29 -2.22 -13.66 -28.30
CA ALA A 29 -3.56 -13.15 -28.62
C ALA A 29 -4.59 -12.87 -27.50
N ALA A 30 -4.19 -12.67 -26.24
CA ALA A 30 -5.12 -12.17 -25.20
C ALA A 30 -4.46 -11.26 -24.14
N ALA A 31 -3.49 -10.40 -24.53
CA ALA A 31 -2.81 -9.44 -23.63
C ALA A 31 -3.74 -8.36 -23.02
N SER A 32 -5.04 -8.45 -23.24
CA SER A 32 -6.08 -7.71 -22.54
C SER A 32 -6.69 -8.58 -21.43
N LEU A 33 -5.92 -8.89 -20.39
CA LEU A 33 -6.51 -9.29 -19.11
C LEU A 33 -6.25 -8.21 -18.06
N PRO A 34 -7.30 -7.56 -17.53
CA PRO A 34 -7.24 -6.59 -16.45
C PRO A 34 -6.69 -7.12 -15.12
N ALA A 35 -6.08 -8.29 -15.01
CA ALA A 35 -5.95 -9.02 -13.74
C ALA A 35 -4.61 -8.87 -13.00
N LEU A 36 -3.76 -7.90 -13.36
CA LEU A 36 -2.49 -7.68 -12.64
C LEU A 36 -2.71 -7.10 -11.23
N TRP A 37 -3.83 -6.40 -10.99
CA TRP A 37 -4.22 -5.90 -9.67
C TRP A 37 -4.95 -6.96 -8.82
N GLU A 38 -5.67 -7.90 -9.43
CA GLU A 38 -6.35 -9.00 -8.71
C GLU A 38 -5.38 -10.07 -8.21
N ALA A 39 -4.21 -10.21 -8.84
CA ALA A 39 -3.22 -11.22 -8.49
C ALA A 39 -2.29 -10.82 -7.33
N LEU A 40 -2.25 -9.54 -6.95
CA LEU A 40 -1.42 -9.09 -5.84
C LEU A 40 -2.16 -9.32 -4.51
N PRO A 41 -1.53 -9.99 -3.52
CA PRO A 41 -2.14 -10.15 -2.21
C PRO A 41 -2.39 -8.77 -1.58
N SER A 42 -3.66 -8.45 -1.35
CA SER A 42 -4.08 -7.25 -0.63
C SER A 42 -4.13 -7.54 0.87
N VAL A 43 -3.55 -6.66 1.68
CA VAL A 43 -3.69 -6.71 3.15
C VAL A 43 -4.78 -5.72 3.56
N ALA A 44 -5.86 -6.23 4.14
CA ALA A 44 -6.94 -5.42 4.70
C ALA A 44 -6.93 -5.51 6.23
N VAL A 45 -6.98 -4.37 6.89
CA VAL A 45 -7.06 -4.30 8.36
C VAL A 45 -8.51 -4.04 8.77
N VAL A 46 -9.13 -5.04 9.39
CA VAL A 46 -10.52 -4.99 9.87
C VAL A 46 -10.57 -5.07 11.39
N GLY A 47 -11.53 -4.38 12.01
CA GLY A 47 -11.67 -4.35 13.47
C GLY A 47 -12.55 -3.21 13.98
N GLY A 48 -12.92 -3.28 15.26
CA GLY A 48 -13.77 -2.29 15.94
C GLY A 48 -13.18 -0.88 15.93
N GLN A 49 -14.01 0.11 16.29
CA GLN A 49 -13.52 1.49 16.45
C GLN A 49 -12.38 1.53 17.48
N SER A 50 -11.34 2.33 17.19
CA SER A 50 -10.18 2.50 18.09
C SER A 50 -9.35 1.24 18.38
N SER A 51 -9.53 0.14 17.63
CA SER A 51 -8.73 -1.08 17.77
C SER A 51 -7.29 -0.99 17.23
N GLY A 52 -6.79 0.23 16.93
CA GLY A 52 -5.43 0.44 16.41
C GLY A 52 -5.23 0.14 14.92
N LYS A 53 -6.30 0.11 14.10
CA LYS A 53 -6.21 -0.21 12.66
C LYS A 53 -5.20 0.65 11.89
N SER A 54 -5.26 1.97 12.08
CA SER A 54 -4.32 2.90 11.45
C SER A 54 -2.89 2.65 11.91
N SER A 55 -2.69 2.39 13.21
CA SER A 55 -1.37 2.10 13.78
C SER A 55 -0.76 0.81 13.22
N VAL A 56 -1.58 -0.22 12.97
CA VAL A 56 -1.11 -1.46 12.32
C VAL A 56 -0.68 -1.17 10.88
N LEU A 57 -1.49 -0.44 10.10
CA LEU A 57 -1.13 -0.07 8.72
C LEU A 57 0.16 0.76 8.67
N GLU A 58 0.28 1.78 9.51
CA GLU A 58 1.49 2.62 9.60
C GLU A 58 2.72 1.80 10.00
N SER A 59 2.56 0.84 10.91
CA SER A 59 3.65 -0.03 11.31
C SER A 59 4.07 -1.01 10.18
N ILE A 60 3.14 -1.40 9.28
CA ILE A 60 3.47 -2.22 8.09
C ILE A 60 4.27 -1.39 7.08
N VAL A 61 3.88 -0.14 6.89
CA VAL A 61 4.53 0.78 5.94
C VAL A 61 5.82 1.36 6.51
N GLY A 62 5.95 1.44 7.83
CA GLY A 62 7.09 2.04 8.52
C GLY A 62 7.09 3.58 8.51
N ARG A 63 5.95 4.20 8.19
CA ARG A 63 5.78 5.66 8.10
C ARG A 63 4.50 6.08 8.82
N ASP A 64 4.53 7.25 9.43
CA ASP A 64 3.35 7.93 9.95
C ASP A 64 2.75 8.77 8.82
N PHE A 65 1.56 8.40 8.33
CA PHE A 65 0.90 9.08 7.21
C PHE A 65 -0.62 9.07 7.33
N LEU A 66 -1.19 8.27 8.24
CA LEU A 66 -2.62 8.26 8.48
C LEU A 66 -2.94 9.25 9.59
N PRO A 67 -4.08 9.96 9.50
CA PRO A 67 -4.51 10.79 10.60
C PRO A 67 -4.68 9.93 11.87
N ARG A 68 -4.25 10.49 13.01
CA ARG A 68 -4.44 9.94 14.35
C ARG A 68 -5.20 10.97 15.19
N GLY A 69 -6.10 10.54 16.06
CA GLY A 69 -6.89 11.43 16.90
C GLY A 69 -7.95 10.70 17.74
N SER A 70 -8.61 11.42 18.64
CA SER A 70 -9.76 10.88 19.39
C SER A 70 -11.04 10.94 18.54
N GLY A 71 -11.88 9.91 18.59
CA GLY A 71 -13.10 9.80 17.80
C GLY A 71 -12.99 8.91 16.55
N ILE A 72 -13.88 9.10 15.56
CA ILE A 72 -13.86 8.32 14.30
C ILE A 72 -12.88 8.99 13.33
N VAL A 73 -11.69 8.42 13.21
CA VAL A 73 -10.61 9.01 12.41
C VAL A 73 -10.69 8.57 10.95
N THR A 74 -10.88 7.27 10.71
CA THR A 74 -11.03 6.72 9.35
C THR A 74 -12.51 6.72 8.93
N ARG A 75 -12.94 7.75 8.21
CA ARG A 75 -14.32 7.89 7.71
C ARG A 75 -14.52 7.48 6.26
N ARG A 76 -13.42 7.25 5.52
CA ARG A 76 -13.43 6.81 4.13
C ARG A 76 -12.55 5.57 3.99
N PRO A 77 -12.93 4.60 3.13
CA PRO A 77 -12.03 3.53 2.73
C PRO A 77 -10.76 4.14 2.13
N LEU A 78 -9.60 3.66 2.57
CA LEU A 78 -8.31 4.06 2.04
C LEU A 78 -7.67 2.84 1.40
N VAL A 79 -7.36 2.94 0.10
CA VAL A 79 -6.61 1.93 -0.64
C VAL A 79 -5.19 2.47 -0.77
N LEU A 80 -4.24 1.78 -0.13
CA LEU A 80 -2.83 2.11 -0.23
C LEU A 80 -2.15 1.16 -1.21
N GLN A 81 -1.48 1.71 -2.20
CA GLN A 81 -0.66 0.94 -3.13
C GLN A 81 0.81 1.32 -2.91
N LEU A 82 1.60 0.36 -2.44
CA LEU A 82 3.04 0.54 -2.26
C LEU A 82 3.75 0.20 -3.57
N HIS A 83 4.49 1.16 -4.09
CA HIS A 83 5.33 0.97 -5.28
C HIS A 83 6.79 0.95 -4.86
N LYS A 84 7.53 -0.03 -5.38
CA LYS A 84 8.97 -0.10 -5.18
C LYS A 84 9.63 0.91 -6.13
N THR A 85 10.32 1.89 -5.58
CA THR A 85 11.15 2.85 -6.34
C THR A 85 12.55 2.29 -6.58
N GLU A 86 13.27 2.88 -7.53
CA GLU A 86 14.66 2.53 -7.80
C GLU A 86 15.59 3.05 -6.68
N VAL A 87 16.74 2.40 -6.53
CA VAL A 87 17.72 2.78 -5.50
C VAL A 87 18.28 4.16 -5.83
N GLY A 88 18.05 5.14 -4.95
CA GLY A 88 18.48 6.52 -5.12
C GLY A 88 17.38 7.49 -5.54
N GLU A 89 16.18 7.01 -5.85
CA GLU A 89 15.02 7.88 -6.02
C GLU A 89 14.48 8.34 -4.66
N GLN A 90 14.02 9.61 -4.62
CA GLN A 90 13.38 10.16 -3.44
C GLN A 90 12.00 9.53 -3.26
N GLU A 91 11.72 9.05 -2.04
CA GLU A 91 10.39 8.54 -1.68
C GLU A 91 9.34 9.65 -1.80
N TYR A 92 8.20 9.29 -2.39
CA TYR A 92 7.06 10.19 -2.52
C TYR A 92 5.75 9.41 -2.43
N ALA A 93 4.68 10.14 -2.15
CA ALA A 93 3.32 9.66 -2.28
C ALA A 93 2.52 10.58 -3.22
N GLU A 94 1.52 10.01 -3.88
CA GLU A 94 0.60 10.72 -4.78
C GLU A 94 -0.81 10.19 -4.55
N PHE A 95 -1.80 11.08 -4.56
CA PHE A 95 -3.19 10.68 -4.48
C PHE A 95 -3.83 10.63 -5.86
N LEU A 96 -4.63 9.59 -6.12
CA LEU A 96 -5.36 9.44 -7.38
C LEU A 96 -6.28 10.64 -7.70
N HIS A 97 -6.85 11.28 -6.67
CA HIS A 97 -7.72 12.44 -6.82
C HIS A 97 -6.95 13.78 -7.00
N ALA A 98 -5.64 13.79 -6.75
CA ALA A 98 -4.78 14.96 -6.87
C ALA A 98 -3.52 14.61 -7.71
N PRO A 99 -3.72 14.27 -8.99
CA PRO A 99 -2.62 13.84 -9.85
C PRO A 99 -1.57 14.94 -10.01
N ARG A 100 -0.30 14.53 -10.18
CA ARG A 100 0.89 15.41 -10.29
C ARG A 100 1.30 16.14 -9.01
N ARG A 101 0.58 15.96 -7.91
CA ARG A 101 1.01 16.46 -6.59
C ARG A 101 1.76 15.35 -5.85
N ARG A 102 3.08 15.47 -5.79
CA ARG A 102 3.94 14.56 -5.03
C ARG A 102 4.18 15.10 -3.63
N PHE A 103 3.98 14.26 -2.64
CA PHE A 103 4.25 14.54 -1.24
C PHE A 103 5.53 13.82 -0.84
N THR A 104 6.55 14.57 -0.44
CA THR A 104 7.80 14.03 0.11
C THR A 104 7.81 14.07 1.64
N ASP A 105 7.00 14.95 2.23
CA ASP A 105 6.69 14.93 3.66
C ASP A 105 5.41 14.11 3.89
N PHE A 106 5.54 12.97 4.55
CA PHE A 106 4.42 12.07 4.85
C PHE A 106 3.48 12.64 5.92
N GLY A 107 3.91 13.62 6.72
CA GLY A 107 3.04 14.32 7.67
C GLY A 107 1.93 15.11 6.96
N GLU A 108 2.23 15.68 5.79
CA GLU A 108 1.28 16.44 4.98
C GLU A 108 0.19 15.57 4.36
N LEU A 109 0.42 14.26 4.20
CA LEU A 109 -0.57 13.32 3.66
C LEU A 109 -1.83 13.26 4.52
N SER A 110 -1.67 13.39 5.84
CA SER A 110 -2.78 13.39 6.80
C SER A 110 -3.70 14.61 6.65
N LEU A 111 -3.22 15.67 5.98
CA LEU A 111 -3.92 16.93 5.75
C LEU A 111 -4.59 16.99 4.37
N CYS A 112 -4.37 16.00 3.50
CA CYS A 112 -4.96 15.97 2.17
C CYS A 112 -6.44 15.53 2.24
N PRO A 113 -7.39 16.33 1.70
CA PRO A 113 -8.84 16.13 1.87
C PRO A 113 -9.46 14.99 1.04
#